data_AF-A0A1G3ZDR7-F1
#
_entry.id   AF-A0A1G3ZDR7-F1
#
_cell.length_a   1.000
_cell.length_b   1.000
_cell.length_c   1.000
_cell.angle_alpha   90.00
_cell.angle_beta   90.00
_cell.angle_gamma   90.00
#
_symmetry.space_group_name_H-M   'P 1'
#
loop_
_entity.id
_entity.type
_entity.pdbx_description
1 polymer ?
#
loop_
_entity_poly.entity_id
_entity_poly.type
_entity_poly.pdbx_seq_one_letter_code
_entity_poly.pdbx_strand_id
1 'polypeptide(L)'
;MEELPDKVEMIRHVELSGPQRDLYETIRISMQKKVREHVKQLGLNRSHIIILDALLKLRQICCDPRLLKIPAAQKKHAESAKLELLMTSLTELLEEGRRILLFSQFTEMLGLIEKELDQKKIRYVKLTGQTKDRKTPVQQFQQGEVPLFLISLKAGGTGLNLTAADTVIHYDPWWNPAVENQATDRAHRIGQNKTVFVYKLVAKGTVEEKILEMQRNKHALMEGLFSEAETSKLKMTDKDLQSLFDPLE
;
A
#
# COMPACT_ATOMS: atom_id res chain seq x y z
N MET A 1 3.47 -28.02 -21.60
CA MET A 1 2.94 -26.76 -21.04
C MET A 1 3.62 -26.60 -19.69
N GLU A 2 4.49 -25.61 -19.53
CA GLU A 2 5.04 -25.29 -18.20
C GLU A 2 3.97 -24.50 -17.45
N GLU A 3 3.55 -25.03 -16.31
CA GLU A 3 2.55 -24.40 -15.45
C GLU A 3 3.22 -23.33 -14.56
N LEU A 4 2.46 -22.28 -14.25
CA LEU A 4 2.89 -21.27 -13.29
C LEU A 4 2.94 -21.89 -11.88
N PRO A 5 3.84 -21.45 -10.99
CA PRO A 5 3.86 -21.94 -9.61
C PRO A 5 2.55 -21.63 -8.88
N ASP A 6 2.31 -22.27 -7.73
CA ASP A 6 1.18 -21.88 -6.89
C ASP A 6 1.36 -20.46 -6.31
N LYS A 7 0.27 -19.70 -6.23
CA LYS A 7 0.22 -18.39 -5.57
C LYS A 7 -0.73 -18.44 -4.38
N VAL A 8 -0.23 -18.06 -3.20
CA VAL A 8 -1.03 -17.99 -1.98
C VAL A 8 -1.15 -16.54 -1.54
N GLU A 9 -2.35 -15.98 -1.61
CA GLU A 9 -2.62 -14.61 -1.17
C GLU A 9 -3.22 -14.59 0.24
N MET A 10 -2.67 -13.74 1.11
CA MET A 10 -3.08 -13.60 2.50
C MET A 10 -3.20 -12.13 2.89
N ILE A 11 -4.32 -11.78 3.52
CA ILE A 11 -4.49 -10.48 4.16
C ILE A 11 -3.98 -10.57 5.61
N ARG A 12 -3.11 -9.65 5.98
CA ARG A 12 -2.60 -9.47 7.34
C ARG A 12 -3.22 -8.21 7.92
N HIS A 13 -4.20 -8.40 8.77
CA HIS A 13 -4.86 -7.29 9.46
C HIS A 13 -3.98 -6.78 10.59
N VAL A 14 -3.96 -5.45 10.77
CA VAL A 14 -3.36 -4.77 11.91
C VAL A 14 -4.36 -3.81 12.50
N GLU A 15 -4.39 -3.69 13.83
CA GLU A 15 -5.27 -2.76 14.51
C GLU A 15 -4.50 -1.48 14.83
N LEU A 16 -5.13 -0.33 14.56
CA LEU A 16 -4.56 0.95 14.96
C LEU A 16 -4.82 1.14 16.46
N SER A 17 -3.78 1.49 17.21
CA SER A 17 -3.85 1.72 18.66
C SER A 17 -3.27 3.09 19.05
N GLY A 18 -3.58 3.51 20.28
CA GLY A 18 -2.95 4.66 20.91
C GLY A 18 -3.01 5.96 20.07
N PRO A 19 -1.93 6.74 20.03
CA PRO A 19 -1.89 8.02 19.32
C PRO A 19 -2.20 7.92 17.81
N GLN A 20 -1.88 6.80 17.17
CA GLN A 20 -2.18 6.59 15.75
C GLN A 20 -3.68 6.47 15.50
N ARG A 21 -4.40 5.72 16.37
CA ARG A 21 -5.86 5.60 16.34
C ARG A 21 -6.54 6.96 16.54
N ASP A 22 -6.10 7.71 17.55
CA ASP A 22 -6.67 9.03 17.87
C ASP A 22 -6.48 10.03 16.72
N LEU A 23 -5.28 10.01 16.10
CA LEU A 23 -4.99 10.84 14.94
C LEU A 23 -5.86 10.45 13.75
N TYR A 24 -6.01 9.15 13.47
CA TYR A 24 -6.86 8.65 12.40
C TYR A 24 -8.30 9.14 12.56
N GLU A 25 -8.90 8.95 13.73
CA GLU A 25 -10.28 9.37 14.02
C GLU A 25 -10.46 10.89 13.92
N THR A 26 -9.51 11.66 14.46
CA THR A 26 -9.53 13.12 14.38
C THR A 26 -9.55 13.60 12.93
N ILE A 27 -8.68 13.04 12.08
CA ILE A 27 -8.60 13.39 10.67
C ILE A 27 -9.82 12.88 9.91
N ARG A 28 -10.33 11.67 10.22
CA ARG A 28 -11.54 11.09 9.63
C ARG A 28 -12.75 11.99 9.85
N ILE A 29 -13.01 12.41 11.09
CA ILE A 29 -14.15 13.29 11.41
C ILE A 29 -14.05 14.62 10.66
N SER A 30 -12.86 15.23 10.67
CA SER A 30 -12.59 16.50 9.98
C SER A 30 -12.81 16.38 8.47
N MET A 31 -12.27 15.32 7.85
CA MET A 31 -12.40 15.07 6.42
C MET A 31 -13.83 14.69 6.02
N GLN A 32 -14.53 13.87 6.81
CA GLN A 32 -15.92 13.51 6.57
C GLN A 32 -16.83 14.75 6.55
N LYS A 33 -16.63 15.67 7.50
CA LYS A 33 -17.36 16.95 7.52
C LYS A 33 -17.08 17.77 6.26
N LYS A 34 -15.80 17.95 5.91
CA LYS A 34 -15.36 18.71 4.73
C LYS A 34 -15.92 18.13 3.43
N VAL A 35 -15.84 16.81 3.25
CA VAL A 35 -16.38 16.09 2.09
C VAL A 35 -17.89 16.30 2.00
N ARG A 36 -18.62 16.10 3.11
CA ARG A 36 -20.08 16.25 3.14
C ARG A 36 -20.54 17.66 2.81
N GLU A 37 -19.87 18.68 3.33
CA GLU A 37 -20.18 20.09 3.03
C GLU A 37 -19.98 20.39 1.54
N HIS A 38 -18.87 19.92 0.97
CA HIS A 38 -18.56 20.16 -0.43
C HIS A 38 -19.50 19.41 -1.38
N VAL A 39 -19.88 18.17 -1.05
CA VAL A 39 -20.87 17.39 -1.81
C VAL A 39 -22.25 18.05 -1.75
N LYS A 40 -22.65 18.60 -0.60
CA LYS A 40 -23.91 19.37 -0.48
C LYS A 40 -23.91 20.63 -1.34
N GLN A 41 -22.77 21.31 -1.48
CA GLN A 41 -22.66 22.56 -2.23
C GLN A 41 -22.53 22.37 -3.74
N LEU A 42 -21.68 21.43 -4.18
CA LEU A 42 -21.27 21.31 -5.59
C LEU A 42 -21.72 20.00 -6.23
N GLY A 43 -22.32 19.09 -5.46
CA GLY A 43 -22.65 17.74 -5.89
C GLY A 43 -21.43 16.81 -5.90
N LEU A 44 -21.72 15.52 -6.05
CA LEU A 44 -20.73 14.44 -5.96
C LEU A 44 -19.64 14.53 -7.03
N ASN A 45 -20.04 14.73 -8.29
CA ASN A 45 -19.11 14.74 -9.44
C ASN A 45 -18.06 15.86 -9.35
N ARG A 46 -18.41 16.99 -8.73
CA ARG A 46 -17.50 18.14 -8.55
C ARG A 46 -16.68 18.07 -7.25
N SER A 47 -16.88 17.04 -6.43
CA SER A 47 -16.21 16.88 -5.14
C SER A 47 -15.09 15.82 -5.17
N HIS A 48 -14.75 15.27 -6.34
CA HIS A 48 -13.78 14.20 -6.48
C HIS A 48 -12.40 14.54 -5.89
N ILE A 49 -11.89 15.76 -6.10
CA ILE A 49 -10.59 16.20 -5.57
C ILE A 49 -10.56 16.15 -4.04
N ILE A 50 -11.64 16.61 -3.38
CA ILE A 50 -11.71 16.68 -1.92
C ILE A 50 -11.83 15.29 -1.31
N ILE A 51 -12.52 14.37 -2.01
CA ILE A 51 -12.64 12.97 -1.63
C ILE A 51 -11.27 12.30 -1.75
N LEU A 52 -10.56 12.48 -2.87
CA LEU A 52 -9.22 11.94 -3.06
C LEU A 52 -8.21 12.47 -2.02
N ASP A 53 -8.26 13.77 -1.69
CA ASP A 53 -7.43 14.37 -0.62
C ASP A 53 -7.72 13.73 0.74
N ALA A 54 -9.00 13.55 1.09
CA ALA A 54 -9.41 12.91 2.33
C ALA A 54 -8.91 11.46 2.43
N LEU A 55 -9.13 10.67 1.37
CA LEU A 55 -8.73 9.28 1.32
C LEU A 55 -7.20 9.12 1.31
N LEU A 56 -6.48 10.02 0.64
CA LEU A 56 -5.03 10.07 0.67
C LEU A 56 -4.50 10.24 2.09
N LYS A 57 -5.03 11.23 2.83
CA LYS A 57 -4.62 11.52 4.21
C LYS A 57 -4.90 10.36 5.17
N LEU A 58 -6.08 9.76 5.06
CA LEU A 58 -6.43 8.60 5.88
C LEU A 58 -5.49 7.43 5.63
N ARG A 59 -5.19 7.13 4.36
CA ARG A 59 -4.24 6.06 4.01
C ARG A 59 -2.82 6.36 4.46
N GLN A 60 -2.38 7.61 4.38
CA GLN A 60 -1.09 8.01 4.93
C GLN A 60 -1.01 7.68 6.42
N ILE A 61 -2.05 7.98 7.21
CA ILE A 61 -2.09 7.65 8.65
C ILE A 61 -2.09 6.14 8.88
N CYS A 62 -2.83 5.35 8.08
CA CYS A 62 -2.80 3.89 8.15
C CYS A 62 -1.40 3.33 7.91
N CYS A 63 -0.68 3.88 6.93
CA CYS A 63 0.70 3.48 6.62
C CYS A 63 1.67 3.85 7.73
N ASP A 64 1.73 5.14 8.05
CA ASP A 64 2.56 5.71 9.11
C ASP A 64 2.18 7.19 9.33
N PRO A 65 1.86 7.62 10.56
CA PRO A 65 1.49 9.02 10.84
C PRO A 65 2.49 10.05 10.28
N ARG A 66 3.79 9.72 10.25
CA ARG A 66 4.85 10.66 9.81
C ARG A 66 4.73 11.04 8.34
N LEU A 67 3.96 10.30 7.53
CA LEU A 67 3.64 10.65 6.14
C LEU A 67 2.70 11.84 6.03
N LEU A 68 1.93 12.13 7.08
CA LEU A 68 1.03 13.26 7.12
C LEU A 68 1.83 14.54 7.44
N LYS A 69 1.82 15.50 6.53
CA LYS A 69 2.58 16.76 6.63
C LYS A 69 1.91 17.77 7.56
N ILE A 70 1.61 17.36 8.79
CA ILE A 70 1.07 18.23 9.85
C ILE A 70 1.91 18.10 11.14
N PRO A 71 2.04 19.19 11.92
CA PRO A 71 2.86 19.16 13.14
C PRO A 71 2.46 18.06 14.14
N ALA A 72 1.15 17.79 14.27
CA ALA A 72 0.64 16.75 15.16
C ALA A 72 1.13 15.34 14.82
N ALA A 73 1.44 15.07 13.55
CA ALA A 73 1.82 13.76 13.03
C ALA A 73 3.34 13.58 12.88
N GLN A 74 4.10 14.68 12.96
CA GLN A 74 5.58 14.68 12.85
C GLN A 74 6.28 14.51 14.21
N LYS A 75 5.58 14.10 15.26
CA LYS A 75 6.22 13.80 16.55
C LYS A 75 7.21 12.64 16.37
N LYS A 76 8.41 12.76 16.97
CA LYS A 76 9.54 11.82 16.83
C LYS A 76 9.23 10.35 17.23
N HIS A 77 8.11 10.11 17.92
CA HIS A 77 7.67 8.79 18.39
C HIS A 77 6.24 8.48 17.98
N ALA A 78 5.83 8.89 16.77
CA ALA A 78 4.56 8.43 16.26
C ALA A 78 4.63 6.91 16.05
N GLU A 79 3.93 6.16 16.89
CA GLU A 79 3.74 4.71 16.77
C GLU A 79 3.11 4.39 15.42
N SER A 80 3.55 3.29 14.81
CA SER A 80 3.13 2.89 13.47
C SER A 80 2.89 1.39 13.46
N ALA A 81 1.65 1.00 13.69
CA ALA A 81 1.26 -0.38 13.88
C ALA A 81 1.64 -1.27 12.68
N LYS A 82 1.49 -0.75 11.45
CA LYS A 82 1.92 -1.46 10.23
C LYS A 82 3.42 -1.62 10.12
N LEU A 83 4.18 -0.59 10.50
CA LEU A 83 5.64 -0.65 10.41
C LEU A 83 6.17 -1.66 11.43
N GLU A 84 5.64 -1.65 12.64
CA GLU A 84 5.98 -2.64 13.67
C GLU A 84 5.67 -4.07 13.19
N LEU A 85 4.46 -4.31 12.68
CA LEU A 85 4.07 -5.61 12.11
C LEU A 85 5.00 -6.03 10.96
N LEU A 86 5.31 -5.09 10.05
CA LEU A 86 6.22 -5.34 8.94
C LEU A 86 7.60 -5.75 9.45
N MET A 87 8.17 -5.03 10.41
CA MET A 87 9.52 -5.30 10.89
C MET A 87 9.61 -6.65 11.62
N THR A 88 8.59 -7.03 12.38
CA THR A 88 8.47 -8.37 12.96
C THR A 88 8.40 -9.43 11.86
N SER A 89 7.48 -9.27 10.90
CA SER A 89 7.29 -10.23 9.80
C SER A 89 8.53 -10.36 8.91
N LEU A 90 9.21 -9.25 8.60
CA LEU A 90 10.44 -9.27 7.83
C LEU A 90 11.54 -10.03 8.56
N THR A 91 11.65 -9.89 9.89
CA THR A 91 12.68 -10.60 10.65
C THR A 91 12.45 -12.13 10.55
N GLU A 92 11.23 -12.58 10.79
CA GLU A 92 10.85 -14.00 10.68
C GLU A 92 11.08 -14.56 9.26
N LEU A 93 10.58 -13.87 8.23
CA LEU A 93 10.72 -14.30 6.84
C LEU A 93 12.20 -14.33 6.39
N LEU A 94 13.02 -13.39 6.84
CA LEU A 94 14.43 -13.35 6.49
C LEU A 94 15.23 -14.46 7.21
N GLU A 95 14.87 -14.80 8.46
CA GLU A 95 15.44 -15.94 9.19
C GLU A 95 15.10 -17.28 8.52
N GLU A 96 13.93 -17.40 7.90
CA GLU A 96 13.56 -18.52 7.03
C GLU A 96 14.30 -18.54 5.68
N GLY A 97 15.10 -17.52 5.38
CA GLY A 97 15.84 -17.40 4.11
C GLY A 97 14.97 -16.99 2.91
N ARG A 98 13.79 -16.39 3.16
CA ARG A 98 12.89 -15.91 2.10
C ARG A 98 13.51 -14.75 1.35
N ARG A 99 13.13 -14.62 0.07
CA ARG A 99 13.48 -13.46 -0.76
C ARG A 99 12.24 -12.63 -1.05
N ILE A 100 12.29 -11.36 -0.66
CA ILE A 100 11.10 -10.56 -0.44
C ILE A 100 11.08 -9.36 -1.39
N LEU A 101 9.97 -9.17 -2.09
CA LEU A 101 9.61 -7.89 -2.71
C LEU A 101 8.67 -7.14 -1.78
N LEU A 102 9.02 -5.92 -1.41
CA LEU A 102 8.18 -5.06 -0.59
C LEU A 102 7.73 -3.83 -1.38
N PHE A 103 6.43 -3.74 -1.61
CA PHE A 103 5.80 -2.69 -2.38
C PHE A 103 5.11 -1.66 -1.48
N SER A 104 5.26 -0.40 -1.86
CA SER A 104 4.49 0.72 -1.32
C SER A 104 4.22 1.74 -2.43
N GLN A 105 3.06 2.40 -2.41
CA GLN A 105 2.78 3.53 -3.31
C GLN A 105 3.46 4.81 -2.82
N PHE A 106 3.79 4.89 -1.53
CA PHE A 106 4.34 6.07 -0.89
C PHE A 106 5.87 5.94 -0.83
N THR A 107 6.58 6.66 -1.69
CA THR A 107 8.05 6.68 -1.66
C THR A 107 8.60 7.19 -0.32
N GLU A 108 7.88 8.10 0.34
CA GLU A 108 8.21 8.56 1.70
C GLU A 108 8.12 7.40 2.73
N MET A 109 7.20 6.45 2.55
CA MET A 109 7.08 5.26 3.40
C MET A 109 8.24 4.31 3.19
N LEU A 110 8.68 4.09 1.95
CA LEU A 110 9.91 3.33 1.67
C LEU A 110 11.10 3.96 2.41
N GLY A 111 11.20 5.28 2.43
CA GLY A 111 12.24 5.99 3.19
C GLY A 111 12.16 5.82 4.71
N LEU A 112 10.97 5.60 5.28
CA LEU A 112 10.82 5.25 6.70
C LEU A 112 11.24 3.80 6.97
N ILE A 113 10.85 2.88 6.07
CA ILE A 113 11.24 1.46 6.15
C ILE A 113 12.76 1.32 6.05
N GLU A 114 13.42 2.04 5.13
CA GLU A 114 14.88 2.07 5.00
C GLU A 114 15.59 2.38 6.33
N LYS A 115 15.09 3.37 7.08
CA LYS A 115 15.68 3.72 8.39
C LYS A 115 15.61 2.57 9.38
N GLU A 116 14.51 1.83 9.42
CA GLU A 116 14.35 0.67 10.30
C GLU A 116 15.23 -0.50 9.85
N LEU A 117 15.34 -0.72 8.53
CA LEU A 117 16.22 -1.74 7.95
C LEU A 117 17.70 -1.44 8.25
N ASP A 118 18.13 -0.19 8.10
CA ASP A 118 19.49 0.24 8.39
C ASP A 118 19.84 0.04 9.87
N GLN A 119 18.92 0.38 10.78
CA GLN A 119 19.09 0.16 12.22
C GLN A 119 19.24 -1.32 12.58
N LYS A 120 18.48 -2.20 11.91
CA LYS A 120 18.57 -3.65 12.07
C LYS A 120 19.66 -4.31 11.21
N LYS A 121 20.41 -3.53 10.43
CA LYS A 121 21.45 -4.00 9.50
C LYS A 121 20.96 -5.01 8.47
N ILE A 122 19.69 -4.89 8.07
CA ILE A 122 19.11 -5.73 7.01
C ILE A 122 19.55 -5.17 5.66
N ARG A 123 20.14 -6.01 4.81
CA ARG A 123 20.56 -5.60 3.47
C ARG A 123 19.36 -5.56 2.52
N TYR A 124 19.27 -4.52 1.71
CA TYR A 124 18.20 -4.35 0.73
C TYR A 124 18.70 -3.57 -0.49
N VAL A 125 17.89 -3.58 -1.54
CA VAL A 125 17.98 -2.66 -2.68
C VAL A 125 16.66 -1.94 -2.89
N LYS A 126 16.68 -0.78 -3.55
CA LYS A 126 15.49 0.06 -3.74
C LYS A 126 15.32 0.51 -5.19
N LEU A 127 14.08 0.47 -5.67
CA LEU A 127 13.69 0.98 -6.97
C LEU A 127 12.49 1.93 -6.84
N THR A 128 12.69 3.18 -7.20
CA THR A 128 11.61 4.19 -7.30
C THR A 128 11.61 4.83 -8.68
N GLY A 129 10.65 5.72 -8.94
CA GLY A 129 10.61 6.49 -10.19
C GLY A 129 11.80 7.45 -10.35
N GLN A 130 12.55 7.72 -9.28
CA GLN A 130 13.75 8.56 -9.31
C GLN A 130 15.03 7.76 -9.51
N THR A 131 14.95 6.41 -9.51
CA THR A 131 16.13 5.56 -9.69
C THR A 131 16.64 5.66 -11.14
N LYS A 132 17.83 6.24 -11.31
CA LYS A 132 18.50 6.36 -12.62
C LYS A 132 19.03 5.01 -13.11
N ASP A 133 19.81 4.32 -12.27
CA ASP A 133 20.31 2.98 -12.57
C ASP A 133 19.37 1.92 -12.00
N ARG A 134 18.55 1.37 -12.89
CA ARG A 134 17.55 0.35 -12.54
C ARG A 134 18.10 -1.07 -12.67
N LYS A 135 19.22 -1.26 -13.39
CA LYS A 135 19.77 -2.60 -13.68
C LYS A 135 20.48 -3.18 -12.48
N THR A 136 21.35 -2.39 -11.85
CA THR A 136 22.14 -2.80 -10.69
C THR A 136 21.28 -3.36 -9.55
N PRO A 137 20.26 -2.66 -9.00
CA PRO A 137 19.47 -3.21 -7.90
C PRO A 137 18.72 -4.50 -8.28
N VAL A 138 18.24 -4.60 -9.53
CA VAL A 138 17.60 -5.81 -10.04
C VAL A 138 18.59 -6.98 -10.09
N GLN A 139 19.78 -6.74 -10.60
CA GLN A 139 20.83 -7.75 -10.69
C GLN A 139 21.24 -8.25 -9.30
N GLN A 140 21.50 -7.34 -8.36
CA GLN A 140 21.89 -7.70 -6.98
C GLN A 140 20.84 -8.57 -6.29
N PHE A 141 19.56 -8.23 -6.43
CA PHE A 141 18.48 -9.05 -5.87
C PHE A 141 18.38 -10.42 -6.56
N GLN A 142 18.43 -10.45 -7.90
CA GLN A 142 18.33 -11.69 -8.68
C GLN A 142 19.50 -12.65 -8.41
N GLN A 143 20.71 -12.11 -8.21
CA GLN A 143 21.91 -12.87 -7.85
C GLN A 143 21.92 -13.33 -6.38
N GLY A 144 20.94 -12.90 -5.58
CA GLY A 144 20.85 -13.25 -4.16
C GLY A 144 21.85 -12.50 -3.28
N GLU A 145 22.43 -11.40 -3.77
CA GLU A 145 23.32 -10.56 -2.97
C GLU A 145 22.56 -9.91 -1.82
N VAL A 146 21.28 -9.58 -2.00
CA VAL A 146 20.41 -9.00 -0.98
C VAL A 146 19.08 -9.77 -0.89
N PRO A 147 18.51 -9.92 0.31
CA PRO A 147 17.27 -10.68 0.48
C PRO A 147 15.99 -9.86 0.29
N LEU A 148 16.07 -8.52 0.28
CA LEU A 148 14.93 -7.62 0.26
C LEU A 148 15.02 -6.58 -0.87
N PHE A 149 13.94 -6.39 -1.62
CA PHE A 149 13.81 -5.37 -2.65
C PHE A 149 12.63 -4.44 -2.36
N LEU A 150 12.92 -3.18 -2.03
CA LEU A 150 11.94 -2.11 -1.87
C LEU A 150 11.54 -1.52 -3.23
N ILE A 151 10.26 -1.53 -3.58
CA ILE A 151 9.80 -1.06 -4.89
C ILE A 151 8.63 -0.09 -4.72
N SER A 152 8.72 1.09 -5.33
CA SER A 152 7.56 1.95 -5.41
C SER A 152 6.59 1.42 -6.46
N LEU A 153 5.30 1.37 -6.15
CA LEU A 153 4.29 0.80 -7.05
C LEU A 153 4.29 1.44 -8.45
N LYS A 154 4.53 2.75 -8.54
CA LYS A 154 4.70 3.46 -9.82
C LYS A 154 5.94 3.01 -10.61
N ALA A 155 7.03 2.65 -9.94
CA ALA A 155 8.24 2.14 -10.59
C ALA A 155 8.13 0.65 -10.96
N GLY A 156 7.25 -0.09 -10.28
CA GLY A 156 6.93 -1.49 -10.57
C GLY A 156 6.19 -1.72 -11.90
N GLY A 157 5.57 -0.69 -12.47
CA GLY A 157 4.84 -0.77 -13.75
C GLY A 157 5.69 -0.99 -15.00
N THR A 158 7.02 -0.91 -14.89
CA THR A 158 7.94 -1.20 -15.99
C THR A 158 8.32 -2.68 -15.96
N GLY A 159 8.50 -3.34 -17.12
CA GLY A 159 8.68 -4.80 -17.26
C GLY A 159 9.91 -5.44 -16.59
N LEU A 160 10.02 -5.38 -15.27
CA LEU A 160 11.07 -6.01 -14.47
C LEU A 160 10.85 -7.53 -14.40
N ASN A 161 11.94 -8.29 -14.32
CA ASN A 161 11.90 -9.73 -14.07
C ASN A 161 12.47 -9.97 -12.68
N LEU A 162 11.68 -10.45 -11.71
CA LEU A 162 12.05 -10.56 -10.29
C LEU A 162 11.79 -11.96 -9.72
N THR A 163 12.05 -12.99 -10.55
CA THR A 163 11.85 -14.41 -10.22
C THR A 163 12.65 -14.91 -9.02
N ALA A 164 13.70 -14.24 -8.53
CA ALA A 164 14.35 -14.67 -7.29
C ALA A 164 13.43 -14.61 -6.07
N ALA A 165 12.36 -13.80 -6.11
CA ALA A 165 11.44 -13.65 -5.00
C ALA A 165 10.48 -14.84 -4.85
N ASP A 166 10.31 -15.32 -3.62
CA ASP A 166 9.27 -16.27 -3.23
C ASP A 166 8.21 -15.63 -2.32
N THR A 167 8.43 -14.38 -1.91
CA THR A 167 7.53 -13.63 -1.04
C THR A 167 7.32 -12.21 -1.58
N VAL A 168 6.07 -11.76 -1.58
CA VAL A 168 5.66 -10.41 -1.96
C VAL A 168 4.86 -9.82 -0.80
N ILE A 169 5.20 -8.60 -0.39
CA ILE A 169 4.48 -7.86 0.64
C ILE A 169 4.00 -6.55 0.01
N HIS A 170 2.69 -6.32 0.03
CA HIS A 170 2.06 -5.03 -0.26
C HIS A 170 1.81 -4.32 1.07
N TYR A 171 2.63 -3.32 1.37
CA TYR A 171 2.54 -2.56 2.62
C TYR A 171 1.24 -1.75 2.72
N ASP A 172 0.83 -1.20 1.58
CA ASP A 172 -0.37 -0.39 1.44
C ASP A 172 -1.17 -0.86 0.22
N PRO A 173 -2.34 -1.48 0.44
CA PRO A 173 -3.16 -1.97 -0.65
C PRO A 173 -3.54 -0.83 -1.58
N TRP A 174 -3.33 -1.04 -2.86
CA TRP A 174 -3.72 -0.16 -3.93
C TRP A 174 -5.17 -0.44 -4.34
N TRP A 175 -5.95 0.63 -4.41
CA TRP A 175 -7.21 0.77 -5.13
C TRP A 175 -7.30 0.14 -6.53
N ASN A 176 -6.21 -0.17 -7.22
CA ASN A 176 -6.32 -0.82 -8.52
C ASN A 176 -5.72 -2.24 -8.45
N PRO A 177 -6.58 -3.28 -8.31
CA PRO A 177 -6.13 -4.67 -8.28
C PRO A 177 -5.25 -5.04 -9.48
N ALA A 178 -5.49 -4.44 -10.66
CA ALA A 178 -4.71 -4.74 -11.86
C ALA A 178 -3.24 -4.34 -11.69
N VAL A 179 -2.95 -3.24 -10.99
CA VAL A 179 -1.56 -2.82 -10.80
C VAL A 179 -0.88 -3.59 -9.68
N GLU A 180 -1.61 -3.98 -8.62
CA GLU A 180 -1.09 -4.92 -7.63
C GLU A 180 -0.77 -6.27 -8.26
N ASN A 181 -1.70 -6.83 -9.03
CA ASN A 181 -1.51 -8.09 -9.73
C ASN A 181 -0.32 -7.99 -10.67
N GLN A 182 -0.21 -6.91 -11.45
CA GLN A 182 0.95 -6.69 -12.30
C GLN A 182 2.27 -6.62 -11.52
N ALA A 183 2.28 -6.08 -10.30
CA ALA A 183 3.45 -6.04 -9.43
C ALA A 183 3.78 -7.43 -8.87
N THR A 184 2.78 -8.19 -8.45
CA THR A 184 2.90 -9.57 -7.96
C THR A 184 3.35 -10.54 -9.06
N ASP A 185 2.81 -10.40 -10.28
CA ASP A 185 3.13 -11.20 -11.47
C ASP A 185 4.59 -11.02 -11.94
N ARG A 186 5.35 -10.12 -11.31
CA ARG A 186 6.81 -9.99 -11.53
C ARG A 186 7.62 -11.05 -10.78
N ALA A 187 7.12 -11.50 -9.63
CA ALA A 187 7.66 -12.63 -8.88
C ALA A 187 7.07 -13.96 -9.37
N HIS A 188 5.82 -13.94 -9.82
CA HIS A 188 5.08 -15.10 -10.30
C HIS A 188 5.18 -15.21 -11.83
N ARG A 189 6.25 -15.86 -12.33
CA ARG A 189 6.48 -16.09 -13.76
C ARG A 189 6.73 -17.55 -14.09
N ILE A 190 6.48 -17.90 -15.35
CA ILE A 190 6.75 -19.22 -15.93
C ILE A 190 8.25 -19.53 -15.78
N GLY A 191 8.58 -20.73 -15.29
CA GLY A 191 9.96 -21.18 -14.99
C GLY A 191 10.39 -21.05 -13.52
N GLN A 192 9.50 -20.56 -12.64
CA GLN A 192 9.67 -20.54 -11.19
C GLN A 192 9.02 -21.79 -10.57
N ASN A 193 9.78 -22.59 -9.82
CA ASN A 193 9.26 -23.82 -9.17
C ASN A 193 8.84 -23.62 -7.70
N LYS A 194 8.89 -22.38 -7.20
CA LYS A 194 8.56 -22.05 -5.81
C LYS A 194 7.18 -21.41 -5.72
N THR A 195 6.38 -21.88 -4.78
CA THR A 195 5.14 -21.21 -4.35
C THR A 195 5.45 -19.76 -3.97
N VAL A 196 4.70 -18.81 -4.52
CA VAL A 196 4.84 -17.39 -4.20
C VAL A 196 3.80 -16.99 -3.16
N PHE A 197 4.27 -16.51 -2.01
CA PHE A 197 3.40 -15.99 -0.94
C PHE A 197 3.20 -14.49 -1.12
N VAL A 198 1.94 -14.04 -1.08
CA VAL A 198 1.59 -12.63 -1.23
C VAL A 198 0.88 -12.17 0.03
N TYR A 199 1.49 -11.25 0.76
CA TYR A 199 0.93 -10.63 1.97
C TYR A 199 0.42 -9.22 1.65
N LYS A 200 -0.82 -8.93 2.02
CA LYS A 200 -1.38 -7.56 1.96
C LYS A 200 -1.58 -7.06 3.39
N LEU A 201 -0.86 -6.01 3.78
CA LEU A 201 -1.01 -5.43 5.12
C LEU A 201 -2.18 -4.45 5.13
N VAL A 202 -3.14 -4.63 6.04
CA VAL A 202 -4.39 -3.86 6.05
C VAL A 202 -4.70 -3.38 7.46
N ALA A 203 -4.88 -2.08 7.63
CA ALA A 203 -5.37 -1.55 8.90
C ALA A 203 -6.87 -1.82 9.03
N LYS A 204 -7.23 -2.66 10.00
CA LYS A 204 -8.61 -3.13 10.27
C LYS A 204 -9.51 -1.99 10.73
N GLY A 205 -10.76 -2.00 10.29
CA GLY A 205 -11.75 -0.95 10.55
C GLY A 205 -11.51 0.35 9.79
N THR A 206 -10.36 0.50 9.10
CA THR A 206 -9.99 1.75 8.42
C THR A 206 -10.51 1.80 6.99
N VAL A 207 -10.26 2.94 6.34
CA VAL A 207 -10.49 3.15 4.92
C VAL A 207 -9.84 2.06 4.05
N GLU A 208 -8.71 1.47 4.47
CA GLU A 208 -8.04 0.42 3.69
C GLU A 208 -8.89 -0.86 3.59
N GLU A 209 -9.53 -1.28 4.70
CA GLU A 209 -10.40 -2.44 4.71
C GLU A 209 -11.66 -2.19 3.88
N LYS A 210 -12.26 -1.00 4.00
CA LYS A 210 -13.40 -0.57 3.17
C LYS A 210 -13.06 -0.59 1.69
N ILE A 211 -11.88 -0.07 1.31
CA ILE A 211 -11.42 -0.14 -0.08
C ILE A 211 -11.34 -1.58 -0.56
N LEU A 212 -10.77 -2.48 0.25
CA LEU A 212 -10.66 -3.90 -0.08
C LEU A 212 -12.00 -4.61 -0.23
N GLU A 213 -12.97 -4.29 0.64
CA GLU A 213 -14.36 -4.75 0.51
C GLU A 213 -14.98 -4.27 -0.80
N MET A 214 -14.78 -2.99 -1.14
CA MET A 214 -15.29 -2.42 -2.39
C MET A 214 -14.68 -3.06 -3.64
N GLN A 215 -13.38 -3.43 -3.64
CA GLN A 215 -12.79 -4.15 -4.77
C GLN A 215 -13.38 -5.55 -4.91
N ARG A 216 -13.56 -6.27 -3.79
CA ARG A 216 -14.16 -7.61 -3.78
C ARG A 216 -15.59 -7.59 -4.34
N ASN A 217 -16.34 -6.56 -3.99
CA ASN A 217 -17.72 -6.36 -4.44
C ASN A 217 -17.81 -5.71 -5.83
N LYS A 218 -16.68 -5.49 -6.54
CA LYS A 218 -16.58 -4.86 -7.87
C LYS A 218 -17.34 -3.52 -7.97
N HIS A 219 -17.28 -2.69 -6.94
CA HIS A 219 -17.96 -1.39 -6.97
C HIS A 219 -17.37 -0.49 -8.07
N ALA A 220 -18.26 0.13 -8.83
CA ALA A 220 -17.91 1.07 -9.90
C ALA A 220 -17.19 2.34 -9.40
N LEU A 221 -17.10 2.54 -8.08
CA LEU A 221 -16.27 3.56 -7.43
C LEU A 221 -14.83 3.53 -7.97
N MET A 222 -14.27 2.33 -8.14
CA MET A 222 -12.84 2.13 -8.37
C MET A 222 -12.42 2.54 -9.79
N GLU A 223 -13.30 2.33 -10.76
CA GLU A 223 -13.09 2.73 -12.15
C GLU A 223 -13.21 4.26 -12.33
N GLY A 224 -14.06 4.90 -11.52
CA GLY A 224 -14.39 6.32 -11.62
C GLY A 224 -13.36 7.27 -11.00
N LEU A 225 -12.74 6.90 -9.87
CA LEU A 225 -11.84 7.78 -9.13
C LEU A 225 -10.43 7.93 -9.74
N PHE A 226 -10.01 6.98 -10.59
CA PHE A 226 -8.59 6.84 -10.97
C PHE A 226 -8.34 6.66 -12.47
N SER A 227 -9.35 6.76 -13.32
CA SER A 227 -9.07 6.98 -14.74
C SER A 227 -8.47 8.37 -14.91
N GLU A 228 -7.28 8.47 -15.50
CA GLU A 228 -6.64 9.76 -15.84
C GLU A 228 -7.46 10.60 -16.84
N ALA A 229 -8.53 10.02 -17.41
CA ALA A 229 -9.51 10.75 -18.19
C ALA A 229 -10.41 11.58 -17.26
N GLU A 230 -10.34 12.91 -17.38
CA GLU A 230 -11.21 13.90 -16.70
C GLU A 230 -12.73 13.69 -16.92
N THR A 231 -13.11 12.72 -17.75
CA THR A 231 -14.49 12.44 -18.17
C THR A 231 -15.12 11.19 -17.52
N SER A 232 -14.41 10.47 -16.65
CA SER A 232 -15.01 9.33 -15.98
C SER A 232 -15.99 9.77 -14.90
N LYS A 233 -17.27 9.46 -15.14
CA LYS A 233 -18.33 9.70 -14.16
C LYS A 233 -18.08 8.80 -12.96
N LEU A 234 -17.93 9.41 -11.79
CA LEU A 234 -17.99 8.70 -10.52
C LEU A 234 -19.33 7.95 -10.43
N LYS A 235 -19.29 6.62 -10.62
CA LYS A 235 -20.40 5.73 -10.31
C LYS A 235 -20.35 5.36 -8.82
N MET A 236 -20.32 6.38 -7.96
CA MET A 236 -20.33 6.22 -6.51
C MET A 236 -21.70 6.64 -5.97
N THR A 237 -22.27 5.85 -5.07
CA THR A 237 -23.48 6.27 -4.34
C THR A 237 -23.09 7.08 -3.11
N ASP A 238 -24.01 7.90 -2.59
CA ASP A 238 -23.79 8.61 -1.32
C ASP A 238 -23.54 7.63 -0.16
N LYS A 239 -24.17 6.44 -0.20
CA LYS A 239 -23.97 5.38 0.78
C LYS A 239 -22.54 4.83 0.74
N ASP A 240 -22.01 4.57 -0.46
CA ASP A 240 -20.61 4.14 -0.63
C ASP A 240 -19.66 5.18 -0.06
N LEU A 241 -19.90 6.47 -0.37
CA LEU A 241 -19.10 7.56 0.15
C LEU A 241 -19.13 7.63 1.68
N GLN A 242 -20.31 7.48 2.29
CA GLN A 242 -20.44 7.49 3.75
C GLN A 242 -19.64 6.36 4.40
N SER A 243 -19.71 5.15 3.83
CA SER A 243 -19.03 3.96 4.37
C SER A 243 -17.50 4.09 4.41
N LEU A 244 -16.90 4.86 3.49
CA LEU A 244 -15.45 5.15 3.49
C LEU A 244 -14.99 5.95 4.72
N PHE A 245 -15.93 6.59 5.42
CA PHE A 245 -15.68 7.41 6.60
C PHE A 245 -16.40 6.88 7.85
N ASP A 246 -16.76 5.60 7.89
CA ASP A 246 -17.29 5.00 9.11
C ASP A 246 -16.26 5.07 10.26
N PRO A 247 -16.70 5.25 11.52
CA PRO A 247 -15.81 5.22 12.68
C PRO A 247 -15.05 3.89 12.80
N LEU A 248 -13.85 3.92 13.37
CA LEU A 248 -13.16 2.71 13.82
C LEU A 248 -14.00 1.98 14.89
N GLU A 249 -14.13 0.67 14.72
CA GLU A 249 -14.73 -0.24 15.71
C GLU A 249 -13.90 -0.28 17.02
#